data_AF-A0A920NQB8-F1
#
_entry.id   AF-A0A920NQB8-F1
#
_cell.length_a   1.000
_cell.length_b   1.000
_cell.length_c   1.000
_cell.angle_alpha   90.00
_cell.angle_beta   90.00
_cell.angle_gamma   90.00
#
_symmetry.space_group_name_H-M   'P 1'
#
loop_
_entity.id
_entity.type
_entity.pdbx_description
1 polymer ?
#
loop_
_entity_poly.entity_id
_entity_poly.type
_entity_poly.pdbx_seq_one_letter_code
_entity_poly.pdbx_strand_id
1 'polypeptide(L)'
;MDILVVLENNNGAIHRMSLEAIVAAQKLADEQNLSNAILAIGADSNALANAAANYNTGEILTAEHDLLSIYNSDGYAAAVKQVIDQEKPSYVFFGHTYMVRDYVPKISAQLQRPFLCDVISLKTNDGLTFAKQAFNAKLATDLGVASEGTILVSFQSAALNF
;
A
#
# COMPACT_ATOMS: atom_id res chain seq x y z
N MET A 1 1.28 -0.68 14.31
CA MET A 1 0.39 -1.49 13.44
C MET A 1 1.22 -2.50 12.65
N ASP A 2 0.60 -3.49 12.00
CA ASP A 2 1.31 -4.45 11.15
C ASP A 2 1.24 -4.11 9.65
N ILE A 3 0.08 -3.68 9.15
CA ILE A 3 -0.15 -3.38 7.73
C ILE A 3 -0.67 -1.94 7.58
N LEU A 4 0.00 -1.12 6.78
CA LEU A 4 -0.45 0.21 6.40
C LEU A 4 -0.90 0.24 4.95
N VAL A 5 -2.13 0.66 4.66
CA VAL A 5 -2.62 0.86 3.29
C VAL A 5 -2.59 2.34 2.94
N VAL A 6 -1.88 2.72 1.87
CA VAL A 6 -1.84 4.11 1.42
C VAL A 6 -2.90 4.34 0.34
N LEU A 7 -3.83 5.25 0.60
CA LEU A 7 -4.86 5.60 -0.36
C LEU A 7 -4.35 6.59 -1.40
N GLU A 8 -4.80 6.38 -2.63
CA GLU A 8 -4.68 7.35 -3.69
C GLU A 8 -6.02 8.07 -3.88
N ASN A 9 -5.95 9.39 -4.01
CA ASN A 9 -7.10 10.24 -4.25
C ASN A 9 -7.50 10.23 -5.74
N ASN A 10 -8.79 10.13 -6.01
CA ASN A 10 -9.38 10.35 -7.32
C ASN A 10 -10.55 11.34 -7.19
N ASN A 11 -10.24 12.64 -7.15
CA ASN A 11 -11.21 13.72 -7.02
C ASN A 11 -12.16 13.56 -5.81
N GLY A 12 -11.61 13.33 -4.62
CA GLY A 12 -12.37 13.17 -3.37
C GLY A 12 -12.92 11.76 -3.14
N ALA A 13 -12.67 10.82 -4.06
CA ALA A 13 -13.02 9.42 -3.92
C ALA A 13 -11.77 8.53 -3.83
N ILE A 14 -11.90 7.38 -3.17
CA ILE A 14 -10.83 6.38 -3.12
C ILE A 14 -10.59 5.86 -4.54
N HIS A 15 -9.35 5.96 -5.02
CA HIS A 15 -8.98 5.42 -6.32
C HIS A 15 -9.17 3.89 -6.32
N ARG A 16 -9.71 3.36 -7.42
CA ARG A 16 -10.05 1.92 -7.53
C ARG A 16 -8.87 1.00 -7.16
N MET A 17 -7.64 1.36 -7.53
CA MET A 17 -6.46 0.53 -7.24
C MET A 17 -6.13 0.47 -5.75
N SER A 18 -6.51 1.47 -4.96
CA SER A 18 -6.37 1.40 -3.50
C SER A 18 -7.30 0.37 -2.89
N LEU A 19 -8.43 0.04 -3.53
CA LEU A 19 -9.33 -1.02 -3.07
C LEU A 19 -8.67 -2.39 -3.12
N GLU A 20 -7.86 -2.67 -4.15
CA GLU A 20 -7.07 -3.89 -4.23
C GLU A 20 -6.14 -4.01 -3.02
N ALA A 21 -5.48 -2.90 -2.64
CA ALA A 21 -4.60 -2.87 -1.47
C ALA A 21 -5.35 -3.03 -0.14
N ILE A 22 -6.56 -2.46 -0.02
CA ILE A 22 -7.43 -2.66 1.15
C ILE A 22 -7.81 -4.14 1.29
N VAL A 23 -8.26 -4.78 0.21
CA VAL A 23 -8.61 -6.21 0.22
C VAL A 23 -7.40 -7.08 0.57
N ALA A 24 -6.22 -6.76 0.03
CA ALA A 24 -4.99 -7.45 0.38
C ALA A 24 -4.70 -7.38 1.89
N ALA A 25 -4.85 -6.18 2.46
CA ALA A 25 -4.62 -5.93 3.88
C ALA A 25 -5.64 -6.64 4.76
N GLN A 26 -6.91 -6.64 4.38
CA GLN A 26 -7.97 -7.35 5.09
C GLN A 26 -7.73 -8.85 5.09
N LYS A 27 -7.50 -9.43 3.92
CA LYS A 27 -7.19 -10.86 3.78
C LYS A 27 -5.99 -11.26 4.63
N LEU A 28 -4.89 -10.53 4.52
CA LEU A 28 -3.68 -10.85 5.29
C LEU A 28 -3.89 -10.64 6.81
N ALA A 29 -4.61 -9.58 7.19
CA ALA A 29 -4.96 -9.32 8.59
C ALA A 29 -5.80 -10.45 9.18
N ASP A 30 -6.84 -10.90 8.47
CA ASP A 30 -7.73 -11.97 8.91
C ASP A 30 -7.01 -13.32 9.00
N GLU A 31 -6.19 -13.66 7.98
CA GLU A 31 -5.50 -14.96 7.90
C GLU A 31 -4.33 -15.08 8.89
N GLN A 32 -3.72 -13.97 9.30
CA GLN A 32 -2.53 -13.95 10.17
C GLN A 32 -2.77 -13.25 11.52
N ASN A 33 -4.01 -12.84 11.82
CA ASN A 33 -4.37 -12.08 13.02
C ASN A 33 -3.49 -10.83 13.23
N LEU A 34 -3.32 -10.05 12.15
CA LEU A 34 -2.53 -8.81 12.13
C LEU A 34 -3.42 -7.58 12.20
N SER A 35 -2.89 -6.49 12.77
CA SER A 35 -3.53 -5.18 12.75
C SER A 35 -3.32 -4.47 11.41
N ASN A 36 -4.34 -3.81 10.89
CA ASN A 36 -4.22 -2.96 9.70
C ASN A 36 -4.68 -1.53 9.98
N ALA A 37 -4.14 -0.59 9.21
CA ALA A 37 -4.57 0.79 9.18
C ALA A 37 -4.56 1.33 7.75
N ILE A 38 -5.22 2.47 7.57
CA ILE A 38 -5.29 3.20 6.32
C ILE A 38 -4.63 4.57 6.51
N LEU A 39 -3.91 5.04 5.49
CA LEU A 39 -3.41 6.40 5.39
C LEU A 39 -4.09 7.14 4.24
N ALA A 40 -4.86 8.17 4.59
CA ALA A 40 -5.45 9.12 3.66
C ALA A 40 -4.55 10.37 3.52
N ILE A 41 -4.11 10.69 2.30
CA ILE A 41 -3.10 11.74 2.04
C ILE A 41 -3.67 12.81 1.11
N GLY A 42 -3.33 14.07 1.41
CA GLY A 42 -3.57 15.21 0.52
C GLY A 42 -4.80 16.03 0.91
N ALA A 43 -5.19 16.97 0.05
CA ALA A 43 -6.28 17.91 0.35
C ALA A 43 -7.63 17.24 0.63
N ASP A 44 -7.88 16.07 0.03
CA ASP A 44 -9.11 15.30 0.20
C ASP A 44 -9.00 14.19 1.25
N SER A 45 -7.97 14.21 2.11
CA SER A 45 -7.73 13.24 3.20
C SER A 45 -8.99 12.92 4.00
N ASN A 46 -9.77 13.92 4.39
CA ASN A 46 -10.98 13.76 5.19
C ASN A 46 -12.09 13.03 4.42
N ALA A 47 -12.26 13.32 3.13
CA ALA A 47 -13.22 12.61 2.29
C ALA A 47 -12.82 11.15 2.10
N LEU A 48 -11.52 10.89 1.86
CA LEU A 48 -10.96 9.55 1.76
C LEU A 48 -11.09 8.78 3.08
N ALA A 49 -10.80 9.40 4.22
CA ALA A 49 -10.93 8.79 5.54
C ALA A 49 -12.38 8.41 5.85
N ASN A 50 -13.34 9.28 5.54
CA ASN A 50 -14.77 8.98 5.69
C ASN A 50 -15.22 7.83 4.79
N ALA A 51 -14.74 7.78 3.54
CA ALA A 51 -15.01 6.67 2.64
C ALA A 51 -14.38 5.36 3.15
N ALA A 52 -13.16 5.45 3.68
CA ALA A 52 -12.38 4.33 4.22
C ALA A 52 -13.04 3.68 5.46
N ALA A 53 -13.82 4.45 6.23
CA ALA A 53 -14.54 3.94 7.40
C ALA A 53 -15.59 2.85 7.07
N ASN A 54 -15.97 2.69 5.80
CA ASN A 54 -16.88 1.62 5.36
C ASN A 54 -16.17 0.27 5.17
N TYR A 55 -14.84 0.23 5.24
CA TYR A 55 -14.06 -1.00 5.12
C TYR A 55 -13.66 -1.50 6.51
N ASN A 56 -13.57 -2.82 6.66
CA ASN A 56 -13.05 -3.46 7.87
C ASN A 56 -11.54 -3.19 8.00
N THR A 57 -11.20 -2.02 8.53
CA THR A 57 -9.82 -1.62 8.82
C THR A 57 -9.75 -1.01 10.21
N GLY A 58 -8.61 -1.16 10.89
CA GLY A 58 -8.45 -0.74 12.28
C GLY A 58 -8.42 0.77 12.42
N GLU A 59 -7.27 1.37 12.19
CA GLU A 59 -7.05 2.81 12.35
C GLU A 59 -7.05 3.53 10.99
N ILE A 60 -7.49 4.78 10.97
CA ILE A 60 -7.42 5.65 9.78
C ILE A 60 -6.61 6.88 10.14
N LEU A 61 -5.43 6.99 9.55
CA LEU A 61 -4.52 8.13 9.66
C LEU A 61 -4.78 9.11 8.53
N THR A 62 -4.61 10.40 8.82
CA THR A 62 -4.66 11.47 7.82
C THR A 62 -3.31 12.19 7.76
N ALA A 63 -2.87 12.53 6.56
CA ALA A 63 -1.70 13.36 6.31
C ALA A 63 -2.07 14.55 5.42
N GLU A 64 -2.05 15.73 6.02
CA GLU A 64 -2.44 17.00 5.40
C GLU A 64 -1.28 17.98 5.42
N HIS A 65 -1.04 18.61 4.27
CA HIS A 65 -0.08 19.70 4.13
C HIS A 65 -0.35 20.42 2.79
N ASP A 66 -0.05 21.71 2.70
CA ASP A 66 -0.24 22.48 1.45
C ASP A 66 0.53 21.86 0.27
N LEU A 67 1.72 21.33 0.53
CA LEU A 67 2.55 20.59 -0.43
C LEU A 67 1.98 19.23 -0.84
N LEU A 68 0.90 18.76 -0.22
CA LEU A 68 0.19 17.52 -0.58
C LEU A 68 -1.15 17.81 -1.29
N SER A 69 -1.49 19.09 -1.50
CA SER A 69 -2.74 19.49 -2.18
C SER A 69 -2.80 19.02 -3.64
N ILE A 70 -1.64 18.99 -4.30
CA ILE A 70 -1.47 18.47 -5.65
C ILE A 70 -0.36 17.42 -5.59
N TYR A 71 -0.56 16.31 -6.31
CA TYR A 71 0.45 15.27 -6.40
C TYR A 71 1.80 15.83 -6.82
N ASN A 72 2.81 15.52 -6.02
CA ASN A 72 4.21 15.61 -6.38
C ASN A 72 4.97 14.49 -5.66
N SER A 73 5.93 13.93 -6.37
CA SER A 73 6.67 12.74 -5.95
C SER A 73 7.40 12.94 -4.62
N ASP A 74 8.00 14.12 -4.40
CA ASP A 74 8.82 14.37 -3.21
C ASP A 74 7.98 14.59 -1.94
N GLY A 75 6.88 15.33 -2.03
CA GLY A 75 5.94 15.55 -0.93
C GLY A 75 5.27 14.26 -0.48
N TYR A 76 4.78 13.46 -1.44
CA TYR A 76 4.17 12.16 -1.13
C TYR A 76 5.19 11.19 -0.54
N ALA A 77 6.40 11.13 -1.09
CA ALA A 77 7.47 10.29 -0.53
C ALA A 77 7.82 10.70 0.90
N ALA A 78 7.96 12.00 1.18
CA ALA A 78 8.27 12.51 2.51
C ALA A 78 7.14 12.20 3.52
N ALA A 79 5.88 12.43 3.15
CA ALA A 79 4.74 12.17 4.02
C ALA A 79 4.59 10.68 4.37
N VAL A 80 4.63 9.81 3.36
CA VAL A 80 4.53 8.36 3.58
C VAL A 80 5.72 7.84 4.38
N LYS A 81 6.95 8.30 4.09
CA LYS A 81 8.14 7.93 4.85
C LYS A 81 8.01 8.34 6.32
N GLN A 82 7.53 9.55 6.59
CA GLN A 82 7.33 10.04 7.96
C GLN A 82 6.37 9.13 8.73
N VAL A 83 5.26 8.72 8.13
CA VAL A 83 4.31 7.78 8.76
C VAL A 83 4.97 6.42 8.99
N ILE A 84 5.75 5.91 8.02
CA ILE A 84 6.48 4.63 8.19
C ILE A 84 7.48 4.71 9.35
N ASP A 85 8.22 5.81 9.50
CA ASP A 85 9.20 5.98 10.58
C ASP A 85 8.54 6.03 11.97
N GLN A 86 7.33 6.61 12.05
CA GLN A 86 6.57 6.74 13.29
C GLN A 86 5.87 5.43 13.67
N GLU A 87 5.13 4.85 12.73
CA GLU A 87 4.24 3.70 12.96
C GLU A 87 4.92 2.35 12.80
N LYS A 88 6.06 2.33 12.11
CA LYS A 88 6.91 1.15 11.86
C LYS A 88 6.12 -0.09 11.41
N PRO A 89 5.26 0.02 10.38
CA PRO A 89 4.49 -1.13 9.91
C PRO A 89 5.42 -2.20 9.34
N SER A 90 5.02 -3.47 9.46
CA SER A 90 5.70 -4.59 8.80
C SER A 90 5.50 -4.56 7.28
N TYR A 91 4.32 -4.13 6.83
CA TYR A 91 3.96 -4.03 5.43
C TYR A 91 3.31 -2.69 5.09
N VAL A 92 3.63 -2.15 3.92
CA VAL A 92 2.91 -1.00 3.35
C VAL A 92 2.36 -1.38 2.00
N PHE A 93 1.04 -1.32 1.87
CA PHE A 93 0.31 -1.74 0.68
C PHE A 93 -0.19 -0.54 -0.12
N PHE A 94 -0.03 -0.65 -1.43
CA PHE A 94 -0.39 0.39 -2.40
C PHE A 94 -1.19 -0.21 -3.56
N GLY A 95 -2.04 0.59 -4.20
CA GLY A 95 -2.49 0.29 -5.56
C GLY A 95 -1.38 0.56 -6.57
N HIS A 96 -1.14 -0.32 -7.54
CA HIS A 96 -0.05 -0.15 -8.51
C HIS A 96 -0.39 0.87 -9.62
N THR A 97 -0.32 2.17 -9.28
CA THR A 97 -0.64 3.30 -10.16
C THR A 97 0.62 4.00 -10.70
N TYR A 98 0.44 4.98 -11.60
CA TYR A 98 1.56 5.80 -12.07
C TYR A 98 2.22 6.62 -10.96
N MET A 99 1.45 7.14 -10.00
CA MET A 99 1.99 7.85 -8.83
C MET A 99 2.85 6.91 -7.99
N VAL A 100 2.33 5.73 -7.65
CA VAL A 100 3.05 4.74 -6.84
C VAL A 100 4.35 4.28 -7.53
N ARG A 101 4.34 4.13 -8.86
CA ARG A 101 5.53 3.82 -9.66
C ARG A 101 6.59 4.93 -9.63
N ASP A 102 6.19 6.16 -9.36
CA ASP A 102 7.08 7.33 -9.30
C ASP A 102 7.66 7.52 -7.89
N TYR A 103 6.81 7.63 -6.85
CA TYR A 103 7.30 8.00 -5.51
C TYR A 103 7.75 6.82 -4.63
N VAL A 104 7.15 5.63 -4.73
CA VAL A 104 7.46 4.50 -3.82
C VAL A 104 8.88 3.96 -4.00
N PRO A 105 9.46 3.87 -5.22
CA PRO A 105 10.87 3.51 -5.38
C PRO A 105 11.83 4.46 -4.64
N LYS A 106 11.48 5.76 -4.52
CA LYS A 106 12.27 6.71 -3.73
C LYS A 106 12.23 6.36 -2.24
N ILE A 107 11.06 6.03 -1.71
CA ILE A 107 10.89 5.59 -0.32
C ILE A 107 11.70 4.31 -0.06
N SER A 108 11.58 3.33 -0.96
CA SER A 108 12.33 2.07 -0.93
C SER A 108 13.83 2.32 -0.83
N ALA A 109 14.36 3.20 -1.68
CA ALA A 109 15.78 3.57 -1.67
C ALA A 109 16.17 4.33 -0.38
N GLN A 110 15.34 5.26 0.10
CA GLN A 110 15.64 6.03 1.32
C GLN A 110 15.63 5.15 2.58
N LEU A 111 14.72 4.18 2.66
CA LEU A 111 14.60 3.27 3.80
C LEU A 111 15.51 2.03 3.69
N GLN A 112 16.14 1.82 2.52
CA GLN A 112 16.86 0.58 2.19
C GLN A 112 15.98 -0.67 2.41
N ARG A 113 14.74 -0.60 1.93
CA ARG A 113 13.72 -1.65 2.08
C ARG A 113 13.22 -2.14 0.71
N PRO A 114 12.85 -3.42 0.57
CA PRO A 114 12.38 -3.95 -0.71
C PRO A 114 11.02 -3.37 -1.10
N PHE A 115 10.86 -3.12 -2.41
CA PHE A 115 9.58 -2.81 -3.03
C PHE A 115 9.15 -3.92 -4.00
N LEU A 116 8.16 -4.72 -3.59
CA LEU A 116 7.52 -5.72 -4.43
C LEU A 116 6.45 -5.04 -5.28
N CYS A 117 6.86 -4.58 -6.45
CA CYS A 117 5.98 -3.89 -7.38
C CYS A 117 5.14 -4.86 -8.22
N ASP A 118 3.95 -4.42 -8.64
CA ASP A 118 3.08 -5.12 -9.60
C ASP A 118 2.72 -6.57 -9.18
N VAL A 119 2.31 -6.73 -7.92
CA VAL A 119 1.90 -8.02 -7.35
C VAL A 119 0.48 -8.35 -7.82
N ILE A 120 0.28 -9.59 -8.24
CA ILE A 120 -1.00 -10.12 -8.75
C ILE A 120 -1.67 -11.12 -7.80
N SER A 121 -0.97 -11.61 -6.76
CA SER A 121 -1.62 -12.47 -5.76
C SER A 121 -0.85 -12.48 -4.44
N LEU A 122 -1.59 -12.78 -3.36
CA LEU A 122 -1.09 -12.98 -2.01
C LEU A 122 -1.62 -14.31 -1.47
N LYS A 123 -0.71 -15.18 -0.98
CA LYS A 123 -1.02 -16.49 -0.40
C LYS A 123 -0.34 -16.64 0.96
N THR A 124 -0.99 -17.35 1.88
CA THR A 124 -0.53 -17.56 3.26
C THR A 124 -0.42 -19.03 3.67
N ASN A 125 -0.88 -19.98 2.83
CA ASN A 125 -0.99 -21.40 3.16
C ASN A 125 0.34 -22.06 3.59
N ASP A 126 1.44 -21.69 2.92
CA ASP A 126 2.80 -22.23 3.17
C ASP A 126 3.78 -21.10 3.51
N GLY A 127 3.31 -20.15 4.32
CA GLY A 127 3.98 -18.88 4.57
C GLY A 127 3.56 -17.79 3.59
N LEU A 128 3.87 -16.53 3.95
CA LEU A 128 3.49 -15.38 3.14
C LEU A 128 4.29 -15.32 1.84
N THR A 129 3.60 -15.41 0.72
CA THR A 129 4.16 -15.29 -0.62
C THR A 129 3.37 -14.30 -1.47
N PHE A 130 4.10 -13.52 -2.26
CA PHE A 130 3.54 -12.57 -3.23
C PHE A 130 3.89 -13.02 -4.64
N ALA A 131 2.92 -13.16 -5.53
CA ALA A 131 3.21 -13.51 -6.92
C ALA A 131 3.20 -12.27 -7.80
N LYS A 132 4.15 -12.18 -8.74
CA LYS A 132 4.13 -11.18 -9.82
C LYS A 132 4.38 -11.80 -11.18
N GLN A 133 3.96 -11.07 -12.23
CA GLN A 133 4.27 -11.43 -13.60
C GLN A 133 5.68 -10.96 -14.00
N ALA A 134 6.38 -11.77 -14.77
CA ALA A 134 7.71 -11.48 -15.30
C ALA A 134 7.78 -11.86 -16.79
N PHE A 135 8.76 -11.27 -17.49
CA PHE A 135 9.02 -11.51 -18.91
C PHE A 135 7.76 -11.36 -19.80
N ASN A 136 7.06 -10.22 -19.65
CA ASN A 136 5.82 -9.91 -20.38
C ASN A 136 4.71 -10.95 -20.13
N ALA A 137 4.45 -11.22 -18.84
CA ALA A 137 3.45 -12.19 -18.37
C ALA A 137 3.67 -13.66 -18.81
N LYS A 138 4.85 -13.99 -19.36
CA LYS A 138 5.18 -15.38 -19.72
C LYS A 138 5.46 -16.25 -18.50
N LEU A 139 5.93 -15.65 -17.41
CA LEU A 139 6.20 -16.33 -16.16
C LEU A 139 5.42 -15.64 -15.03
N ALA A 140 4.90 -16.46 -14.11
CA ALA A 140 4.50 -16.02 -12.78
C ALA A 140 5.59 -16.46 -11.80
N THR A 141 6.01 -15.56 -10.91
CA THR A 141 7.06 -15.83 -9.93
C THR A 141 6.52 -15.54 -8.54
N ASP A 142 6.61 -16.54 -7.66
CA ASP A 142 6.32 -16.39 -6.24
C ASP A 142 7.56 -15.81 -5.53
N LEU A 143 7.35 -14.74 -4.77
CA LEU A 143 8.35 -14.00 -4.03
C LEU A 143 8.09 -14.24 -2.54
N GLY A 144 9.02 -14.92 -1.89
CA GLY A 144 9.05 -15.05 -0.44
C GLY A 144 9.55 -13.77 0.22
N VAL A 145 9.09 -13.53 1.44
CA VAL A 145 9.57 -12.44 2.28
C VAL A 145 10.72 -12.93 3.15
N ALA A 146 11.93 -12.43 2.90
CA ALA A 146 13.13 -12.77 3.67
C ALA A 146 13.87 -11.53 4.19
N SER A 147 13.15 -10.43 4.42
CA SER A 147 13.72 -9.17 4.94
C SER A 147 13.24 -8.92 6.35
N GLU A 148 14.15 -8.48 7.21
CA GLU A 148 13.79 -7.79 8.46
C GLU A 148 13.33 -6.37 8.11
N GLY A 149 12.28 -5.86 8.78
CA GLY A 149 11.76 -4.49 8.61
C GLY A 149 10.63 -4.33 7.59
N THR A 150 10.20 -3.08 7.38
CA THR A 150 9.05 -2.73 6.53
C THR A 150 9.22 -3.15 5.08
N ILE A 151 8.18 -3.75 4.51
CA ILE A 151 8.16 -4.20 3.11
C ILE A 151 7.09 -3.44 2.35
N LEU A 152 7.48 -2.85 1.22
CA LEU A 152 6.58 -2.08 0.37
C LEU A 152 6.02 -3.01 -0.70
N VAL A 153 4.69 -3.02 -0.89
CA VAL A 153 4.02 -3.91 -1.86
C VAL A 153 2.95 -3.14 -2.61
N SER A 154 2.93 -3.24 -3.94
CA SER A 154 1.85 -2.65 -4.74
C SER A 154 1.10 -3.71 -5.53
N PHE A 155 -0.22 -3.65 -5.53
CA PHE A 155 -1.09 -4.63 -6.18
C PHE A 155 -1.61 -4.13 -7.54
N GLN A 156 -1.55 -4.99 -8.54
CA GLN A 156 -2.09 -4.71 -9.87
C GLN A 156 -3.62 -4.64 -9.84
N SER A 157 -4.21 -3.96 -10.83
CA SER A 157 -5.66 -3.99 -11.04
C SER A 157 -6.19 -5.43 -11.17
N ALA A 158 -7.33 -5.71 -10.54
CA ALA A 158 -7.98 -7.01 -10.62
C ALA A 158 -7.07 -8.18 -10.18
N ALA A 159 -6.09 -7.90 -9.32
CA ALA A 159 -5.23 -8.89 -8.71
C ALA A 159 -5.98 -9.68 -7.64
N LEU A 160 -6.86 -9.01 -6.90
CA LEU A 160 -7.58 -9.61 -5.79
C LEU A 160 -9.08 -9.61 -6.12
N ASN A 161 -9.69 -10.79 -6.05
CA ASN A 161 -11.11 -10.93 -6.27
C ASN A 161 -11.86 -10.41 -5.02
N PHE A 162 -12.83 -9.53 -5.27
CA PHE A 162 -13.79 -9.01 -4.30
C PHE A 162 -14.94 -9.98 -4.06
#